data_AF-A0A0P7ZY74-F1
#
_entry.id   AF-A0A0P7ZY74-F1
#
_cell.length_a   1.000
_cell.length_b   1.000
_cell.length_c   1.000
_cell.angle_alpha   90.00
_cell.angle_beta   90.00
_cell.angle_gamma   90.00
#
_symmetry.space_group_name_H-M   'P 1'
#
loop_
_entity.id
_entity.type
_entity.pdbx_description
1 polymer ?
#
loop_
_entity_poly.entity_id
_entity_poly.type
_entity_poly.pdbx_seq_one_letter_code
_entity_poly.pdbx_strand_id
1 'polypeptide(L)'
;MNIIYKRLFELSIRHEFFANGKGRNLNLIPTKETQNLLKSGRMLFRDTPNGTLVLYRAKNDLVSPEIDLPRPKTFTFLLQSNDQAFIQTVSDFDKLPRKFSSGDFLHFQNLPAQASTDSSNPESLEHEILDGRRPMRFSSELVLNPNPGTVILQVLDSDGNKISSGQDFNGQAFPVDRNIQAEPDGKVRFEINLNEKKEGLYTIRLRNDLDTTTLWTRDFFLSADPNLSNSLGLVQIRYGNSPDHLYGLQEFYRLQLNRKTSKWTYYIVNQNNRIDLSSSTLIIEDRENPPSSPYSQYQFDQLGSTPHPDIRINDHETVIFRSQVPIPYFERPKLNLELRRNPGNRVLFSHLPNPLRHSPVKTDGGDPISEIYVYI
;
A
#
# COMPACT_ATOMS: atom_id res chain seq x y z
N MET A 1 -37.50 -25.28 -7.09
CA MET A 1 -36.49 -25.34 -6.01
C MET A 1 -35.88 -23.96 -5.88
N ASN A 2 -36.14 -23.24 -4.79
CA ASN A 2 -35.57 -21.91 -4.60
C ASN A 2 -34.10 -22.06 -4.20
N ILE A 3 -33.18 -21.52 -5.01
CA ILE A 3 -31.77 -21.49 -4.65
C ILE A 3 -31.58 -20.32 -3.69
N ILE A 4 -31.15 -20.61 -2.47
CA ILE A 4 -31.00 -19.60 -1.42
C ILE A 4 -29.52 -19.42 -1.14
N TYR A 5 -29.04 -18.20 -1.35
CA TYR A 5 -27.68 -17.77 -1.03
C TYR A 5 -27.68 -16.97 0.27
N LYS A 6 -26.70 -17.25 1.13
CA LYS A 6 -26.39 -16.47 2.32
C LYS A 6 -25.05 -15.77 2.16
N ARG A 7 -24.93 -14.60 2.78
CA ARG A 7 -23.70 -13.81 2.75
C ARG A 7 -22.71 -14.43 3.72
N LEU A 8 -21.52 -14.74 3.22
CA LEU A 8 -20.40 -15.20 4.02
C LEU A 8 -19.75 -14.00 4.70
N PHE A 9 -19.13 -13.14 3.89
CA PHE A 9 -18.54 -11.90 4.34
C PHE A 9 -18.68 -10.81 3.29
N GLU A 10 -18.58 -9.56 3.75
CA GLU A 10 -18.43 -8.37 2.93
C GLU A 10 -17.10 -7.70 3.26
N LEU A 11 -16.33 -7.35 2.23
CA LEU A 11 -15.08 -6.63 2.36
C LEU A 11 -15.21 -5.28 1.66
N SER A 12 -15.20 -4.20 2.45
CA SER A 12 -15.24 -2.84 1.96
C SER A 12 -13.84 -2.28 1.72
N ILE A 13 -13.67 -1.49 0.65
CA ILE A 13 -12.42 -0.80 0.31
C ILE A 13 -12.64 0.69 0.53
N ARG A 14 -11.86 1.26 1.46
CA ARG A 14 -11.95 2.65 1.88
C ARG A 14 -10.64 3.37 1.62
N HIS A 15 -10.72 4.64 1.28
CA HIS A 15 -9.54 5.47 1.11
C HIS A 15 -9.83 6.93 1.48
N GLU A 16 -9.04 7.49 2.40
CA GLU A 16 -9.19 8.84 2.97
C GLU A 16 -9.02 10.00 1.98
N PHE A 17 -8.43 9.74 0.81
CA PHE A 17 -8.25 10.76 -0.22
C PHE A 17 -9.60 11.19 -0.82
N PHE A 18 -10.52 10.24 -1.03
CA PHE A 18 -11.81 10.50 -1.66
C PHE A 18 -12.81 11.06 -0.65
N ALA A 19 -13.59 12.07 -1.06
CA ALA A 19 -14.51 12.77 -0.17
C ALA A 19 -15.63 11.86 0.39
N ASN A 20 -16.00 10.80 -0.34
CA ASN A 20 -16.98 9.81 0.11
C ASN A 20 -16.33 8.59 0.81
N GLY A 21 -15.01 8.63 1.01
CA GLY A 21 -14.21 7.57 1.62
C GLY A 21 -14.18 6.25 0.85
N LYS A 22 -14.76 6.15 -0.36
CA LYS A 22 -14.78 4.92 -1.15
C LYS A 22 -13.47 4.79 -1.93
N GLY A 23 -12.84 3.61 -1.89
CA GLY A 23 -11.65 3.32 -2.69
C GLY A 23 -11.98 3.19 -4.18
N ARG A 24 -12.18 4.32 -4.87
CA ARG A 24 -12.42 4.33 -6.32
C ARG A 24 -11.21 3.80 -7.06
N ASN A 25 -11.45 3.20 -8.23
CA ASN A 25 -10.43 2.59 -9.08
C ASN A 25 -9.71 1.38 -8.45
N LEU A 26 -10.17 0.90 -7.30
CA LEU A 26 -9.66 -0.31 -6.66
C LEU A 26 -10.70 -1.42 -6.78
N ASN A 27 -10.24 -2.61 -7.14
CA ASN A 27 -11.06 -3.80 -7.25
C ASN A 27 -10.32 -5.01 -6.69
N LEU A 28 -11.09 -5.98 -6.24
CA LEU A 28 -10.56 -7.26 -5.76
C LEU A 28 -10.84 -8.32 -6.79
N ILE A 29 -9.83 -9.10 -7.15
CA ILE A 29 -9.99 -10.24 -8.06
C ILE A 29 -9.60 -11.51 -7.30
N PRO A 30 -10.48 -12.51 -7.18
CA PRO A 30 -10.11 -13.77 -6.54
C PRO A 30 -8.99 -14.41 -7.35
N THR A 31 -7.94 -14.88 -6.66
CA THR A 31 -6.88 -15.62 -7.33
C THR A 31 -7.40 -16.96 -7.87
N LYS A 32 -6.62 -17.64 -8.71
CA LYS A 32 -7.05 -18.92 -9.30
C LYS A 32 -7.38 -19.98 -8.24
N GLU A 33 -6.64 -20.01 -7.14
CA GLU A 33 -6.96 -20.92 -6.03
C GLU A 33 -8.27 -20.55 -5.33
N THR A 34 -8.49 -19.27 -5.05
CA THR A 34 -9.74 -18.77 -4.48
C THR A 34 -10.92 -19.01 -5.42
N GLN A 35 -10.76 -18.85 -6.72
CA GLN A 35 -11.80 -19.18 -7.70
C GLN A 35 -12.18 -20.66 -7.66
N ASN A 36 -11.19 -21.55 -7.59
CA ASN A 36 -11.41 -22.98 -7.44
C ASN A 36 -12.11 -23.31 -6.12
N LEU A 37 -11.72 -22.64 -5.02
CA LEU A 37 -12.34 -22.78 -3.71
C LEU A 37 -13.81 -22.33 -3.73
N LEU A 38 -14.09 -21.15 -4.30
CA LEU A 38 -15.44 -20.63 -4.44
C LEU A 38 -16.30 -21.58 -5.28
N LYS A 39 -15.76 -22.11 -6.38
CA LYS A 39 -16.46 -23.08 -7.24
C LYS A 39 -16.75 -24.39 -6.51
N SER A 40 -15.78 -24.95 -5.80
CA SER A 40 -15.94 -26.21 -5.07
C SER A 40 -16.91 -26.08 -3.90
N GLY A 41 -16.94 -24.94 -3.22
CA GLY A 41 -17.90 -24.61 -2.16
C GLY A 41 -19.27 -24.14 -2.65
N ARG A 42 -19.54 -24.11 -3.97
CA ARG A 42 -20.76 -23.52 -4.57
C ARG A 42 -21.04 -22.10 -4.10
N MET A 43 -19.98 -21.33 -3.93
CA MET A 43 -20.00 -19.94 -3.50
C MET A 43 -20.05 -18.98 -4.70
N LEU A 44 -20.50 -17.76 -4.44
CA LEU A 44 -20.51 -16.66 -5.40
C LEU A 44 -19.66 -15.51 -4.88
N PHE A 45 -18.86 -14.94 -5.77
CA PHE A 45 -18.16 -13.68 -5.57
C PHE A 45 -18.88 -12.58 -6.35
N ARG A 46 -19.14 -11.44 -5.72
CA ARG A 46 -19.85 -10.31 -6.33
C ARG A 46 -19.18 -9.00 -5.95
N ASP A 47 -18.85 -8.20 -6.96
CA ASP A 47 -18.45 -6.82 -6.73
C ASP A 47 -19.63 -5.98 -6.25
N THR A 48 -19.33 -5.03 -5.36
CA THR A 48 -20.29 -4.05 -4.85
C THR A 48 -19.72 -2.64 -5.06
N PRO A 49 -20.55 -1.59 -5.00
CA PRO A 49 -20.05 -0.21 -5.10
C PRO A 49 -19.04 0.20 -4.01
N ASN A 50 -18.89 -0.59 -2.95
CA ASN A 50 -18.01 -0.30 -1.82
C ASN A 50 -16.89 -1.33 -1.65
N GLY A 51 -16.80 -2.37 -2.49
CA GLY A 51 -15.84 -3.47 -2.33
C GLY A 51 -16.38 -4.77 -2.90
N THR A 52 -16.36 -5.86 -2.13
CA THR A 52 -16.81 -7.18 -2.59
C THR A 52 -17.63 -7.93 -1.55
N LEU A 53 -18.42 -8.89 -2.02
CA LEU A 53 -19.27 -9.75 -1.24
C LEU A 53 -19.07 -11.21 -1.67
N VAL A 54 -18.85 -12.08 -0.70
CA VAL A 54 -18.86 -13.54 -0.91
C VAL A 54 -20.14 -14.13 -0.33
N LEU A 55 -20.77 -15.01 -1.08
CA LEU A 55 -21.99 -15.72 -0.69
C LEU A 55 -21.77 -17.23 -0.78
N TYR A 56 -22.36 -18.00 0.14
CA TYR A 56 -22.43 -19.44 0.04
C TYR A 56 -23.87 -19.89 -0.22
N ARG A 57 -24.03 -21.02 -0.89
CA ARG A 57 -25.33 -21.64 -1.08
C ARG A 57 -25.75 -22.35 0.20
N ALA A 58 -26.91 -22.01 0.73
CA ALA A 58 -27.44 -22.61 1.95
C ALA A 58 -28.36 -23.81 1.63
N LYS A 59 -28.49 -24.72 2.60
CA LYS A 59 -29.51 -25.78 2.62
C LYS A 59 -30.89 -25.18 2.91
N ASN A 60 -31.91 -26.05 2.99
CA ASN A 60 -33.29 -25.63 3.27
C ASN A 60 -33.47 -24.95 4.64
N ASP A 61 -32.53 -25.16 5.57
CA ASP A 61 -32.50 -24.49 6.88
C ASP A 61 -32.06 -23.02 6.81
N LEU A 62 -31.63 -22.56 5.62
CA LEU A 62 -31.16 -21.21 5.36
C LEU A 62 -29.90 -20.83 6.12
N VAL A 63 -29.21 -21.76 6.78
CA VAL A 63 -28.05 -21.43 7.63
C VAL A 63 -26.88 -22.35 7.30
N SER A 64 -27.11 -23.64 7.15
CA SER A 64 -26.04 -24.59 6.86
C SER A 64 -25.61 -24.47 5.40
N PRO A 65 -24.31 -24.51 5.11
CA PRO A 65 -23.84 -24.54 3.73
C PRO A 65 -24.25 -25.85 3.05
N GLU A 66 -24.52 -25.79 1.75
CA GLU A 66 -24.75 -26.98 0.94
C GLU A 66 -23.48 -27.86 0.87
N ILE A 67 -22.31 -27.21 0.75
CA ILE A 67 -20.99 -27.84 0.80
C ILE A 67 -20.19 -27.17 1.91
N ASP A 68 -19.89 -27.95 2.94
CA ASP A 68 -19.04 -27.53 4.05
C ASP A 68 -17.56 -27.60 3.63
N LEU A 69 -16.84 -26.50 3.81
CA LEU A 69 -15.41 -26.43 3.53
C LEU A 69 -14.63 -26.77 4.81
N PRO A 70 -13.64 -27.67 4.75
CA PRO A 70 -12.83 -27.99 5.93
C PRO A 70 -12.04 -26.77 6.38
N ARG A 71 -11.62 -26.67 7.64
CA ARG A 71 -10.77 -25.56 8.14
C ARG A 71 -9.35 -26.07 8.41
N PRO A 72 -8.32 -25.20 8.38
CA PRO A 72 -8.36 -23.76 8.08
C PRO A 72 -8.59 -23.45 6.59
N LYS A 73 -9.07 -22.24 6.29
CA LYS A 73 -9.27 -21.74 4.91
C LYS A 73 -8.86 -20.30 4.75
N THR A 74 -8.37 -19.98 3.56
CA THR A 74 -7.99 -18.62 3.18
C THR A 74 -8.60 -18.30 1.83
N PHE A 75 -9.30 -17.18 1.76
CA PHE A 75 -9.72 -16.56 0.51
C PHE A 75 -8.71 -15.47 0.18
N THR A 76 -7.96 -15.66 -0.90
CA THR A 76 -6.95 -14.72 -1.39
C THR A 76 -7.48 -13.94 -2.60
N PHE A 77 -7.35 -12.62 -2.54
CA PHE A 77 -7.74 -11.70 -3.60
C PHE A 77 -6.56 -10.82 -4.00
N LEU A 78 -6.42 -10.51 -5.28
CA LEU A 78 -5.52 -9.47 -5.77
C LEU A 78 -6.20 -8.13 -5.64
N LEU A 79 -5.53 -7.16 -5.00
CA LEU A 79 -5.93 -5.76 -5.01
C LEU A 79 -5.39 -5.12 -6.30
N GLN A 80 -6.28 -4.87 -7.25
CA GLN A 80 -5.95 -4.22 -8.51
C GLN A 80 -6.34 -2.75 -8.50
N SER A 81 -5.63 -1.96 -9.30
CA SER A 81 -5.99 -0.58 -9.58
C SER A 81 -6.06 -0.33 -11.08
N ASN A 82 -7.11 0.36 -11.52
CA ASN A 82 -7.20 0.88 -12.88
C ASN A 82 -6.25 2.06 -13.13
N ASP A 83 -5.74 2.67 -12.05
CA ASP A 83 -4.76 3.76 -12.10
C ASP A 83 -3.78 3.59 -10.93
N GLN A 84 -2.81 2.68 -11.12
CA GLN A 84 -1.82 2.36 -10.10
C GLN A 84 -0.93 3.56 -9.75
N ALA A 85 -0.54 4.35 -10.75
CA ALA A 85 0.29 5.53 -10.54
C ALA A 85 -0.42 6.54 -9.63
N PHE A 86 -1.69 6.85 -9.91
CA PHE A 86 -2.48 7.75 -9.07
C PHE A 86 -2.60 7.25 -7.63
N ILE A 87 -2.93 5.98 -7.42
CA ILE A 87 -3.07 5.41 -6.08
C ILE A 87 -1.74 5.49 -5.31
N GLN A 88 -0.62 5.10 -5.93
CA GLN A 88 0.71 5.21 -5.30
C GLN A 88 1.12 6.65 -4.99
N THR A 89 0.63 7.62 -5.76
CA THR A 89 0.85 9.03 -5.51
C THR A 89 0.10 9.53 -4.28
N VAL A 90 -1.17 9.13 -4.09
CA VAL A 90 -2.03 9.71 -3.05
C VAL A 90 -2.14 8.88 -1.78
N SER A 91 -1.79 7.59 -1.81
CA SER A 91 -1.90 6.68 -0.67
C SER A 91 -0.61 6.57 0.13
N ASP A 92 -0.71 6.61 1.46
CA ASP A 92 0.38 6.23 2.34
C ASP A 92 0.37 4.71 2.53
N PHE A 93 1.48 4.08 2.17
CA PHE A 93 1.69 2.64 2.22
C PHE A 93 2.84 2.26 3.17
N ASP A 94 3.48 3.25 3.81
CA ASP A 94 4.61 2.98 4.69
C ASP A 94 4.13 2.26 5.95
N LYS A 95 4.92 1.26 6.39
CA LYS A 95 4.70 0.55 7.65
C LYS A 95 6.01 0.52 8.41
N LEU A 96 6.15 1.41 9.40
CA LEU A 96 7.37 1.51 10.18
C LEU A 96 7.80 0.13 10.72
N PRO A 97 9.09 -0.24 10.55
CA PRO A 97 10.20 0.60 10.06
C PRO A 97 10.40 0.62 8.52
N ARG A 98 9.58 -0.10 7.75
CA ARG A 98 9.72 -0.25 6.29
C ARG A 98 8.96 0.84 5.53
N LYS A 99 9.65 1.51 4.61
CA LYS A 99 9.02 2.39 3.62
C LYS A 99 8.65 1.60 2.37
N PHE A 100 7.51 1.93 1.78
CA PHE A 100 7.06 1.34 0.53
C PHE A 100 7.90 1.88 -0.63
N SER A 101 8.33 0.98 -1.51
CA SER A 101 9.24 1.27 -2.61
C SER A 101 8.79 0.57 -3.91
N SER A 102 9.41 0.95 -5.03
CA SER A 102 9.11 0.33 -6.32
C SER A 102 9.50 -1.15 -6.29
N GLY A 103 8.53 -2.02 -6.55
CA GLY A 103 8.69 -3.47 -6.54
C GLY A 103 8.13 -4.14 -5.29
N ASP A 104 7.88 -3.38 -4.22
CA ASP A 104 7.15 -3.87 -3.05
C ASP A 104 5.71 -4.24 -3.41
N PHE A 105 5.12 -5.10 -2.59
CA PHE A 105 3.77 -5.61 -2.80
C PHE A 105 2.98 -5.54 -1.49
N LEU A 106 1.81 -4.92 -1.53
CA LEU A 106 0.98 -4.78 -0.32
C LEU A 106 0.36 -6.12 0.06
N HIS A 107 0.26 -6.40 1.35
CA HIS A 107 -0.45 -7.57 1.86
C HIS A 107 -1.39 -7.14 2.98
N PHE A 108 -2.68 -7.38 2.78
CA PHE A 108 -3.71 -7.13 3.78
C PHE A 108 -4.25 -8.45 4.30
N GLN A 109 -4.46 -8.56 5.61
CA GLN A 109 -5.05 -9.76 6.22
C GLN A 109 -5.92 -9.42 7.42
N ASN A 110 -6.92 -10.27 7.67
CA ASN A 110 -7.70 -10.20 8.89
C ASN A 110 -7.00 -10.97 10.03
N LEU A 111 -7.44 -10.71 11.25
CA LEU A 111 -7.21 -11.50 12.44
C LEU A 111 -8.45 -12.36 12.68
N PRO A 112 -8.43 -13.68 12.41
CA PRO A 112 -9.63 -14.52 12.49
C PRO A 112 -10.41 -14.39 13.82
N ALA A 113 -9.69 -14.24 14.92
CA ALA A 113 -10.30 -14.05 16.25
C ALA A 113 -11.05 -12.72 16.45
N GLN A 114 -10.91 -11.76 15.53
CA GLN A 114 -11.51 -10.42 15.60
C GLN A 114 -12.57 -10.17 14.53
N ALA A 115 -13.04 -11.22 13.84
CA ALA A 115 -14.07 -11.10 12.83
C ALA A 115 -15.30 -10.36 13.37
N SER A 116 -15.68 -9.27 12.71
CA SER A 116 -16.83 -8.45 13.11
C SER A 116 -18.10 -8.86 12.39
N THR A 117 -19.20 -8.97 13.13
CA THR A 117 -20.56 -9.15 12.59
C THR A 117 -21.35 -7.85 12.53
N ASP A 118 -20.75 -6.72 12.94
CA ASP A 118 -21.35 -5.40 12.93
C ASP A 118 -20.88 -4.60 11.70
N SER A 119 -21.80 -4.36 10.77
CA SER A 119 -21.53 -3.58 9.56
C SER A 119 -21.08 -2.13 9.83
N SER A 120 -21.41 -1.55 10.99
CA SER A 120 -20.98 -0.21 11.38
C SER A 120 -19.54 -0.18 11.92
N ASN A 121 -19.10 -1.31 12.49
CA ASN A 121 -17.77 -1.52 13.05
C ASN A 121 -17.09 -2.77 12.45
N PRO A 122 -16.86 -2.80 11.12
CA PRO A 122 -16.17 -3.90 10.46
C PRO A 122 -14.73 -4.03 10.99
N GLU A 123 -14.19 -5.24 10.92
CA GLU A 123 -12.79 -5.49 11.25
C GLU A 123 -11.89 -4.77 10.24
N SER A 124 -10.96 -3.94 10.72
CA SER A 124 -9.95 -3.32 9.86
C SER A 124 -8.84 -4.31 9.57
N LEU A 125 -8.56 -4.56 8.29
CA LEU A 125 -7.50 -5.46 7.90
C LEU A 125 -6.14 -4.87 8.25
N GLU A 126 -5.27 -5.69 8.82
CA GLU A 126 -3.86 -5.36 9.01
C GLU A 126 -3.16 -5.34 7.65
N HIS A 127 -2.23 -4.41 7.46
CA HIS A 127 -1.41 -4.35 6.25
C HIS A 127 0.05 -4.67 6.57
N GLU A 128 0.76 -5.26 5.62
CA GLU A 128 2.18 -5.56 5.61
C GLU A 128 2.74 -5.25 4.21
N ILE A 129 4.06 -5.11 4.13
CA ILE A 129 4.77 -4.87 2.87
C ILE A 129 5.64 -6.09 2.61
N LEU A 130 5.39 -6.76 1.49
CA LEU A 130 6.17 -7.86 0.97
C LEU A 130 7.26 -7.33 0.02
N ASP A 131 8.33 -8.11 -0.15
CA ASP A 131 9.44 -7.79 -1.05
C ASP A 131 9.09 -7.91 -2.53
N GLY A 132 7.87 -8.35 -2.82
CA GLY A 132 7.29 -8.28 -4.14
C GLY A 132 6.43 -9.48 -4.46
N ARG A 133 6.19 -9.62 -5.77
CA ARG A 133 5.59 -10.81 -6.38
C ARG A 133 6.60 -11.47 -7.30
N ARG A 134 6.56 -12.79 -7.41
CA ARG A 134 7.37 -13.53 -8.38
C ARG A 134 6.56 -14.65 -9.03
N PRO A 135 6.94 -15.07 -10.25
CA PRO A 135 6.41 -16.30 -10.81
C PRO A 135 6.82 -17.50 -9.94
N MET A 136 6.11 -18.63 -10.09
CA MET A 136 6.47 -19.89 -9.42
C MET A 136 7.87 -20.40 -9.74
N ARG A 137 8.47 -19.93 -10.83
CA ARG A 137 9.84 -20.25 -11.23
C ARG A 137 10.63 -18.99 -11.50
N PHE A 138 11.72 -18.79 -10.77
CA PHE A 138 12.61 -17.65 -10.97
C PHE A 138 14.01 -17.94 -10.46
N SER A 139 14.97 -17.13 -10.89
CA SER A 139 16.35 -17.15 -10.40
C SER A 139 16.69 -15.84 -9.73
N SER A 140 17.58 -15.91 -8.74
CA SER A 140 18.09 -14.76 -8.00
C SER A 140 19.61 -14.79 -7.98
N GLU A 141 20.20 -13.60 -8.02
CA GLU A 141 21.63 -13.35 -7.86
C GLU A 141 21.78 -12.20 -6.85
N LEU A 142 22.62 -12.39 -5.84
CA LEU A 142 22.91 -11.34 -4.86
C LEU A 142 24.29 -11.52 -4.22
N VAL A 143 24.82 -10.43 -3.68
CA VAL A 143 26.05 -10.42 -2.87
C VAL A 143 25.65 -10.24 -1.41
N LEU A 144 26.17 -11.10 -0.53
CA LEU A 144 25.92 -11.04 0.91
C LEU A 144 27.00 -10.24 1.64
N ASN A 145 26.62 -9.62 2.75
CA ASN A 145 27.57 -8.99 3.68
C ASN A 145 27.28 -9.46 5.12
N PRO A 146 28.16 -10.27 5.75
CA PRO A 146 29.42 -10.78 5.23
C PRO A 146 29.23 -11.70 4.01
N ASN A 147 30.30 -11.94 3.24
CA ASN A 147 30.30 -12.81 2.06
C ASN A 147 30.82 -14.22 2.41
N PRO A 148 29.95 -15.16 2.83
CA PRO A 148 30.38 -16.52 3.18
C PRO A 148 30.67 -17.35 1.92
N GLY A 149 31.58 -18.32 2.03
CA GLY A 149 31.86 -19.27 0.95
C GLY A 149 30.69 -20.23 0.66
N THR A 150 29.85 -20.51 1.65
CA THR A 150 28.68 -21.38 1.52
C THR A 150 27.50 -20.80 2.31
N VAL A 151 26.29 -20.94 1.78
CA VAL A 151 25.04 -20.61 2.46
C VAL A 151 24.03 -21.74 2.38
N ILE A 152 23.08 -21.75 3.31
CA ILE A 152 21.93 -22.66 3.30
C ILE A 152 20.71 -21.89 2.80
N LEU A 153 20.14 -22.32 1.67
CA LEU A 153 18.86 -21.84 1.18
C LEU A 153 17.71 -22.61 1.83
N GLN A 154 16.80 -21.85 2.44
CA GLN A 154 15.55 -22.31 3.02
C GLN A 154 14.39 -21.62 2.33
N VAL A 155 13.39 -22.39 1.94
CA VAL A 155 12.10 -21.88 1.45
C VAL A 155 11.03 -22.32 2.45
N LEU A 156 10.30 -21.37 2.99
CA LEU A 156 9.18 -21.62 3.91
C LEU A 156 7.87 -21.32 3.19
N ASP A 157 6.89 -22.20 3.35
CA ASP A 157 5.52 -21.95 2.89
C ASP A 157 4.77 -20.97 3.81
N SER A 158 3.50 -20.71 3.50
CA SER A 158 2.66 -19.76 4.25
C SER A 158 2.39 -20.17 5.70
N ASP A 159 2.59 -21.45 6.03
CA ASP A 159 2.43 -21.99 7.38
C ASP A 159 3.78 -22.01 8.14
N GLY A 160 4.86 -21.57 7.49
CA GLY A 160 6.21 -21.54 8.06
C GLY A 160 6.96 -22.86 7.96
N ASN A 161 6.44 -23.85 7.23
CA ASN A 161 7.12 -25.13 7.06
C ASN A 161 8.22 -25.02 6.01
N LYS A 162 9.40 -25.60 6.28
CA LYS A 162 10.46 -25.73 5.28
C LYS A 162 10.01 -26.67 4.17
N ILE A 163 10.13 -26.23 2.92
CA ILE A 163 9.83 -27.02 1.73
C ILE A 163 11.03 -27.05 0.78
N SER A 164 11.01 -27.99 -0.16
CA SER A 164 12.02 -28.04 -1.21
C SER A 164 11.91 -26.80 -2.12
N SER A 165 13.07 -26.23 -2.49
CA SER A 165 13.17 -25.10 -3.42
C SER A 165 12.89 -25.47 -4.89
N GLY A 166 12.77 -26.76 -5.20
CA GLY A 166 12.46 -27.26 -6.53
C GLY A 166 12.88 -28.71 -6.72
N GLN A 167 13.05 -29.11 -7.97
CA GLN A 167 13.49 -30.45 -8.35
C GLN A 167 14.69 -30.37 -9.30
N ASP A 168 15.50 -31.42 -9.31
CA ASP A 168 16.57 -31.60 -10.29
C ASP A 168 16.02 -32.04 -11.66
N PHE A 169 16.92 -32.30 -12.61
CA PHE A 169 16.56 -32.71 -13.97
C PHE A 169 15.88 -34.09 -14.05
N ASN A 170 15.96 -34.90 -12.99
CA ASN A 170 15.28 -36.19 -12.88
C ASN A 170 13.94 -36.08 -12.15
N GLY A 171 13.52 -34.88 -11.74
CA GLY A 171 12.32 -34.66 -10.93
C GLY A 171 12.51 -34.97 -9.45
N GLN A 172 13.75 -35.23 -8.99
CA GLN A 172 14.01 -35.46 -7.57
C GLN A 172 14.03 -34.11 -6.83
N ALA A 173 13.23 -33.99 -5.78
CA ALA A 173 13.17 -32.78 -4.97
C ALA A 173 14.54 -32.45 -4.34
N PHE A 174 14.94 -31.18 -4.38
CA PHE A 174 16.11 -30.72 -3.64
C PHE A 174 15.90 -30.89 -2.12
N PRO A 175 16.98 -31.03 -1.33
CA PRO A 175 16.90 -30.93 0.12
C PRO A 175 16.21 -29.64 0.57
N VAL A 176 15.45 -29.69 1.67
CA VAL A 176 14.77 -28.52 2.25
C VAL A 176 15.76 -27.48 2.81
N ASP A 177 16.94 -27.94 3.22
CA ASP A 177 18.12 -27.14 3.55
C ASP A 177 19.16 -27.36 2.45
N ARG A 178 19.16 -26.48 1.44
CA ARG A 178 20.02 -26.64 0.26
C ARG A 178 21.29 -25.80 0.40
N ASN A 179 22.44 -26.46 0.45
CA ASN A 179 23.74 -25.77 0.41
C ASN A 179 23.97 -25.15 -0.98
N ILE A 180 24.35 -23.88 -1.00
CA ILE A 180 24.77 -23.15 -2.19
C ILE A 180 26.18 -22.62 -1.95
N GLN A 181 27.09 -22.95 -2.87
CA GLN A 181 28.43 -22.39 -2.89
C GLN A 181 28.38 -21.00 -3.50
N ALA A 182 29.04 -20.02 -2.86
CA ALA A 182 29.24 -18.71 -3.46
C ALA A 182 30.23 -18.82 -4.63
N GLU A 183 30.01 -18.03 -5.67
CA GLU A 183 30.93 -17.92 -6.79
C GLU A 183 32.22 -17.19 -6.39
N PRO A 184 33.32 -17.31 -7.16
CA PRO A 184 34.59 -16.64 -6.84
C PRO A 184 34.49 -15.11 -6.72
N ASP A 185 33.47 -14.50 -7.33
CA ASP A 185 33.17 -13.07 -7.23
C ASP A 185 32.31 -12.70 -6.00
N GLY A 186 31.99 -13.68 -5.15
CA GLY A 186 31.18 -13.50 -3.94
C GLY A 186 29.67 -13.51 -4.17
N LYS A 187 29.20 -13.83 -5.38
CA LYS A 187 27.78 -13.89 -5.66
C LYS A 187 27.20 -15.23 -5.28
N VAL A 188 25.99 -15.19 -4.71
CA VAL A 188 25.17 -16.37 -4.49
C VAL A 188 24.08 -16.39 -5.56
N ARG A 189 24.07 -17.45 -6.37
CA ARG A 189 23.04 -17.71 -7.38
C ARG A 189 22.18 -18.90 -6.98
N PHE A 190 20.86 -18.75 -7.09
CA PHE A 190 19.93 -19.84 -6.88
C PHE A 190 18.70 -19.72 -7.76
N GLU A 191 18.08 -20.87 -8.01
CA GLU A 191 16.82 -21.01 -8.71
C GLU A 191 15.76 -21.56 -7.75
N ILE A 192 14.57 -21.01 -7.84
CA ILE A 192 13.36 -21.47 -7.19
C ILE A 192 12.42 -22.00 -8.27
N ASN A 193 11.89 -23.21 -8.09
CA ASN A 193 10.89 -23.80 -8.97
C ASN A 193 9.81 -24.50 -8.14
N LEU A 194 8.71 -23.79 -7.90
CA LEU A 194 7.59 -24.23 -7.09
C LEU A 194 6.32 -24.48 -7.92
N ASN A 195 6.47 -24.85 -9.20
CA ASN A 195 5.32 -25.06 -10.11
C ASN A 195 4.33 -26.14 -9.62
N GLU A 196 4.78 -27.09 -8.80
CA GLU A 196 3.94 -28.14 -8.19
C GLU A 196 3.37 -27.75 -6.82
N LYS A 197 3.69 -26.55 -6.33
CA LYS A 197 3.21 -26.03 -5.05
C LYS A 197 2.03 -25.10 -5.26
N LYS A 198 1.32 -24.85 -4.17
CA LYS A 198 0.18 -23.93 -4.15
C LYS A 198 0.66 -22.49 -4.31
N GLU A 199 -0.16 -21.69 -4.96
CA GLU A 199 -0.03 -20.24 -4.94
C GLU A 199 -0.11 -19.73 -3.50
N GLY A 200 0.72 -18.75 -3.16
CA GLY A 200 0.71 -18.24 -1.79
C GLY A 200 1.89 -17.38 -1.43
N LEU A 201 1.98 -17.12 -0.13
CA LEU A 201 3.10 -16.42 0.50
C LEU A 201 4.21 -17.43 0.75
N TYR A 202 5.43 -17.03 0.43
CA TYR A 202 6.64 -17.80 0.68
C TYR A 202 7.73 -16.90 1.23
N THR A 203 8.42 -17.39 2.25
CA THR A 203 9.62 -16.76 2.78
C THR A 203 10.84 -17.48 2.24
N ILE A 204 11.76 -16.75 1.63
CA ILE A 204 13.03 -17.27 1.15
C ILE A 204 14.13 -16.71 2.02
N ARG A 205 14.93 -17.60 2.59
CA ARG A 205 15.98 -17.26 3.55
C ARG A 205 17.29 -17.88 3.15
N LEU A 206 18.36 -17.09 3.25
CA LEU A 206 19.73 -17.57 3.20
C LEU A 206 20.31 -17.51 4.62
N ARG A 207 20.86 -18.63 5.07
CA ARG A 207 21.53 -18.75 6.37
C ARG A 207 23.00 -19.07 6.17
N ASN A 208 23.82 -18.82 7.18
CA ASN A 208 25.19 -19.28 7.17
C ASN A 208 25.27 -20.82 7.13
N ASP A 209 26.46 -21.34 6.86
CA ASP A 209 26.79 -22.77 6.82
C ASP A 209 26.49 -23.54 8.11
N LEU A 210 26.47 -22.85 9.26
CA LEU A 210 26.10 -23.42 10.56
C LEU A 210 24.60 -23.37 10.88
N ASP A 211 23.76 -22.81 10.00
CA ASP A 211 22.31 -22.60 10.20
C ASP A 211 21.94 -21.73 11.43
N THR A 212 22.88 -20.93 11.96
CA THR A 212 22.68 -20.13 13.17
C THR A 212 22.23 -18.70 12.90
N THR A 213 22.62 -18.12 11.77
CA THR A 213 22.39 -16.70 11.46
C THR A 213 21.63 -16.55 10.15
N THR A 214 20.59 -15.70 10.14
CA THR A 214 19.90 -15.31 8.90
C THR A 214 20.71 -14.20 8.24
N LEU A 215 21.25 -14.46 7.06
CA LEU A 215 22.05 -13.50 6.29
C LEU A 215 21.17 -12.66 5.37
N TRP A 216 20.06 -13.24 4.91
CA TRP A 216 19.12 -12.59 4.00
C TRP A 216 17.76 -13.26 4.12
N THR A 217 16.70 -12.47 4.05
CA THR A 217 15.31 -12.96 4.05
C THR A 217 14.46 -12.08 3.15
N ARG A 218 13.55 -12.70 2.40
CA ARG A 218 12.55 -12.01 1.58
C ARG A 218 11.23 -12.75 1.63
N ASP A 219 10.15 -12.00 1.68
CA ASP A 219 8.78 -12.50 1.61
C ASP A 219 8.18 -12.15 0.25
N PHE A 220 7.73 -13.16 -0.48
CA PHE A 220 7.14 -12.99 -1.80
C PHE A 220 5.76 -13.64 -1.87
N PHE A 221 4.88 -13.02 -2.65
CA PHE A 221 3.72 -13.73 -3.20
C PHE A 221 4.14 -14.45 -4.49
N LEU A 222 4.06 -15.79 -4.49
CA LEU A 222 4.40 -16.62 -5.64
C LEU A 222 3.15 -17.15 -6.31
N SER A 223 3.05 -16.94 -7.63
CA SER A 223 1.88 -17.30 -8.41
C SER A 223 2.26 -17.67 -9.84
N ALA A 224 1.44 -18.54 -10.45
CA ALA A 224 1.54 -18.91 -11.86
C ALA A 224 0.70 -18.00 -12.77
N ASP A 225 -0.06 -17.05 -12.20
CA ASP A 225 -0.91 -16.14 -12.96
C ASP A 225 -0.06 -15.02 -13.62
N PRO A 226 -0.06 -14.91 -14.95
CA PRO A 226 0.66 -13.82 -15.62
C PRO A 226 0.02 -12.44 -15.39
N ASN A 227 -1.25 -12.37 -14.96
CA ASN A 227 -2.01 -11.13 -14.83
C ASN A 227 -1.72 -10.34 -13.55
N LEU A 228 -0.69 -10.71 -12.80
CA LEU A 228 -0.30 -10.00 -11.58
C LEU A 228 0.28 -8.61 -11.83
N SER A 229 0.61 -8.27 -13.08
CA SER A 229 1.31 -7.02 -13.45
C SER A 229 0.62 -5.76 -12.93
N ASN A 230 -0.71 -5.76 -12.88
CA ASN A 230 -1.54 -4.60 -12.51
C ASN A 230 -2.03 -4.64 -11.05
N SER A 231 -1.50 -5.57 -10.25
CA SER A 231 -1.89 -5.70 -8.83
C SER A 231 -1.00 -4.82 -7.95
N LEU A 232 -1.62 -4.05 -7.06
CA LEU A 232 -0.99 -3.29 -5.99
C LEU A 232 -0.58 -4.18 -4.82
N GLY A 233 -1.32 -5.26 -4.60
CA GLY A 233 -1.12 -6.15 -3.47
C GLY A 233 -2.06 -7.34 -3.47
N LEU A 234 -2.11 -8.01 -2.32
CA LEU A 234 -3.01 -9.12 -2.04
C LEU A 234 -3.80 -8.86 -0.76
N VAL A 235 -4.99 -9.45 -0.68
CA VAL A 235 -5.87 -9.43 0.48
C VAL A 235 -6.23 -10.86 0.85
N GLN A 236 -6.02 -11.24 2.10
CA GLN A 236 -6.33 -12.57 2.61
C GLN A 236 -7.38 -12.49 3.72
N ILE A 237 -8.52 -13.16 3.48
CA ILE A 237 -9.50 -13.44 4.52
C ILE A 237 -9.31 -14.88 4.99
N ARG A 238 -8.78 -15.02 6.19
CA ARG A 238 -8.38 -16.27 6.83
C ARG A 238 -9.45 -16.70 7.85
N TYR A 239 -9.70 -18.00 7.86
CA TYR A 239 -10.53 -18.72 8.82
C TYR A 239 -9.67 -19.79 9.47
N GLY A 240 -9.52 -19.71 10.79
CA GLY A 240 -8.78 -20.68 11.57
C GLY A 240 -9.61 -21.91 11.94
N ASN A 241 -9.01 -22.79 12.73
CA ASN A 241 -9.75 -23.87 13.42
C ASN A 241 -10.50 -23.35 14.65
N SER A 242 -10.08 -22.21 15.21
CA SER A 242 -10.70 -21.53 16.33
C SER A 242 -10.51 -20.00 16.17
N PRO A 243 -11.58 -19.18 16.32
CA PRO A 243 -12.96 -19.62 16.43
C PRO A 243 -13.42 -20.37 15.17
N ASP A 244 -14.47 -21.17 15.28
CA ASP A 244 -15.15 -21.73 14.12
C ASP A 244 -16.27 -20.77 13.70
N HIS A 245 -15.97 -19.90 12.73
CA HIS A 245 -16.89 -18.85 12.27
C HIS A 245 -16.99 -18.76 10.74
N LEU A 246 -16.48 -19.77 9.99
CA LEU A 246 -16.62 -19.77 8.52
C LEU A 246 -18.07 -19.75 8.06
N TYR A 247 -19.02 -20.25 8.83
CA TYR A 247 -20.44 -20.17 8.49
C TYR A 247 -21.22 -19.64 9.68
N GLY A 248 -22.31 -18.91 9.40
CA GLY A 248 -23.15 -18.31 10.42
C GLY A 248 -23.55 -16.90 10.06
N LEU A 249 -23.33 -15.98 11.00
CA LEU A 249 -23.57 -14.55 10.79
C LEU A 249 -22.62 -14.00 9.73
N GLN A 250 -23.12 -13.04 8.95
CA GLN A 250 -22.29 -12.34 7.97
C GLN A 250 -21.18 -11.58 8.68
N GLU A 251 -19.97 -11.68 8.14
CA GLU A 251 -18.82 -10.91 8.61
C GLU A 251 -18.58 -9.66 7.77
N PHE A 252 -18.01 -8.64 8.40
CA PHE A 252 -17.71 -7.36 7.77
C PHE A 252 -16.24 -6.99 7.98
N TYR A 253 -15.54 -6.80 6.88
CA TYR A 253 -14.14 -6.42 6.81
C TYR A 253 -13.96 -5.07 6.12
N ARG A 254 -12.88 -4.36 6.46
CA ARG A 254 -12.51 -3.07 5.89
C ARG A 254 -11.03 -3.04 5.55
N LEU A 255 -10.73 -2.91 4.26
CA LEU A 255 -9.43 -2.48 3.79
C LEU A 255 -9.41 -0.95 3.79
N GLN A 256 -8.56 -0.36 4.62
CA GLN A 256 -8.43 1.10 4.75
C GLN A 256 -7.09 1.56 4.18
N LEU A 257 -7.13 2.46 3.19
CA LEU A 257 -5.96 3.16 2.68
C LEU A 257 -5.91 4.59 3.19
N ASN A 258 -4.79 4.93 3.83
CA ASN A 258 -4.55 6.29 4.32
C ASN A 258 -4.04 7.15 3.18
N ARG A 259 -4.33 8.45 3.24
CA ARG A 259 -3.77 9.41 2.28
C ARG A 259 -2.39 9.86 2.74
N LYS A 260 -1.50 10.18 1.79
CA LYS A 260 -0.23 10.83 2.12
C LYS A 260 -0.48 12.20 2.75
N THR A 261 0.54 12.68 3.43
CA THR A 261 0.65 14.06 3.90
C THR A 261 2.00 14.63 3.48
N SER A 262 2.09 15.95 3.32
CA SER A 262 3.36 16.63 3.05
C SER A 262 3.38 18.04 3.60
N LYS A 263 4.54 18.57 3.95
CA LYS A 263 4.71 20.00 4.21
C LYS A 263 4.70 20.75 2.88
N TRP A 264 3.83 21.74 2.75
CA TRP A 264 3.71 22.53 1.53
C TRP A 264 4.69 23.70 1.61
N THR A 265 5.59 23.80 0.62
CA THR A 265 6.57 24.88 0.52
C THR A 265 6.27 25.73 -0.72
N TYR A 266 5.84 26.97 -0.51
CA TYR A 266 5.58 27.93 -1.57
C TYR A 266 6.83 28.75 -1.87
N TYR A 267 7.21 28.81 -3.14
CA TYR A 267 8.21 29.70 -3.70
C TYR A 267 7.48 30.83 -4.44
N ILE A 268 7.39 31.99 -3.81
CA ILE A 268 6.77 33.18 -4.38
C ILE A 268 7.83 33.94 -5.16
N VAL A 269 7.73 33.92 -6.49
CA VAL A 269 8.74 34.46 -7.42
C VAL A 269 8.24 35.81 -7.97
N ASN A 270 8.95 36.89 -7.65
CA ASN A 270 8.64 38.25 -8.11
C ASN A 270 9.12 38.47 -9.54
N GLN A 271 8.44 37.83 -10.50
CA GLN A 271 8.86 37.84 -11.90
C GLN A 271 8.68 39.22 -12.54
N ASN A 272 7.60 39.91 -12.18
CA ASN A 272 7.24 41.19 -12.80
C ASN A 272 7.93 42.40 -12.15
N ASN A 273 8.71 42.20 -11.07
CA ASN A 273 9.30 43.26 -10.24
C ASN A 273 8.28 44.34 -9.82
N ARG A 274 6.99 43.99 -9.75
CA ARG A 274 5.89 44.91 -9.40
C ARG A 274 5.74 45.10 -7.90
N ILE A 275 6.38 44.23 -7.13
CA ILE A 275 6.42 44.29 -5.68
C ILE A 275 7.85 44.59 -5.28
N ASP A 276 8.03 45.67 -4.52
CA ASP A 276 9.31 45.96 -3.87
C ASP A 276 9.39 45.14 -2.58
N LEU A 277 10.14 44.04 -2.62
CA LEU A 277 10.33 43.14 -1.48
C LEU A 277 11.26 43.73 -0.41
N SER A 278 11.92 44.87 -0.67
CA SER A 278 12.74 45.56 0.34
C SER A 278 11.89 46.42 1.29
N SER A 279 10.73 46.91 0.81
CA SER A 279 9.83 47.79 1.57
C SER A 279 8.49 47.15 1.92
N SER A 280 8.20 45.95 1.40
CA SER A 280 6.97 45.21 1.68
C SER A 280 7.24 43.76 2.04
N THR A 281 6.46 43.23 2.97
CA THR A 281 6.48 41.82 3.35
C THR A 281 5.29 41.09 2.77
N LEU A 282 5.47 39.80 2.51
CA LEU A 282 4.43 38.90 2.09
C LEU A 282 4.03 37.99 3.25
N ILE A 283 2.76 37.60 3.29
CA ILE A 283 2.25 36.63 4.25
C ILE A 283 1.29 35.67 3.55
N ILE A 284 1.26 34.42 4.00
CA ILE A 284 0.22 33.44 3.63
C ILE A 284 -0.74 33.31 4.79
N GLU A 285 -2.03 33.53 4.53
CA GLU A 285 -3.09 33.39 5.52
C GLU A 285 -4.13 32.37 5.06
N ASP A 286 -4.46 31.42 5.93
CA ASP A 286 -5.60 30.52 5.73
C ASP A 286 -6.86 31.17 6.31
N ARG A 287 -7.72 31.69 5.42
CA ARG A 287 -8.92 32.46 5.75
C ARG A 287 -10.18 31.60 5.85
N GLU A 288 -10.06 30.27 5.82
CA GLU A 288 -11.19 29.38 5.98
C GLU A 288 -11.71 29.40 7.44
N ASN A 289 -12.86 30.04 7.68
CA ASN A 289 -13.47 30.13 9.00
C ASN A 289 -15.02 30.05 8.94
N PRO A 290 -15.66 29.02 9.53
CA PRO A 290 -15.03 27.86 10.15
C PRO A 290 -14.37 26.95 9.10
N PRO A 291 -13.37 26.13 9.46
CA PRO A 291 -12.83 25.12 8.55
C PRO A 291 -13.95 24.19 8.07
N SER A 292 -14.04 23.96 6.76
CA SER A 292 -14.98 22.98 6.21
C SER A 292 -14.31 21.61 6.17
N SER A 293 -14.97 20.58 6.71
CA SER A 293 -14.48 19.20 6.59
C SER A 293 -14.26 18.85 5.10
N PRO A 294 -13.12 18.27 4.72
CA PRO A 294 -12.10 17.62 5.55
C PRO A 294 -10.87 18.49 5.91
N TYR A 295 -10.92 19.80 5.68
CA TYR A 295 -9.79 20.71 5.87
C TYR A 295 -9.67 21.22 7.31
N SER A 296 -8.43 21.42 7.73
CA SER A 296 -8.09 22.21 8.91
C SER A 296 -7.62 23.61 8.50
N GLN A 297 -7.47 24.49 9.48
CA GLN A 297 -6.72 25.73 9.31
C GLN A 297 -5.22 25.44 9.40
N TYR A 298 -4.43 25.96 8.46
CA TYR A 298 -2.98 25.75 8.39
C TYR A 298 -2.23 27.07 8.50
N GLN A 299 -1.10 27.04 9.21
CA GLN A 299 -0.19 28.17 9.35
C GLN A 299 1.08 27.94 8.54
N PHE A 300 1.65 29.04 8.06
CA PHE A 300 2.83 29.05 7.20
C PHE A 300 3.89 29.98 7.77
N ASP A 301 5.10 29.47 7.91
CA ASP A 301 6.25 30.24 8.32
C ASP A 301 7.04 30.69 7.11
N GLN A 302 7.50 31.93 7.13
CA GLN A 302 8.48 32.39 6.16
C GLN A 302 9.85 31.74 6.45
N LEU A 303 10.51 31.22 5.42
CA LEU A 303 11.85 30.67 5.53
C LEU A 303 12.87 31.69 5.03
N GLY A 304 13.79 32.10 5.91
CA GLY A 304 14.82 33.10 5.60
C GLY A 304 14.30 34.54 5.56
N SER A 305 15.14 35.45 5.06
CA SER A 305 14.77 36.87 4.89
C SER A 305 13.93 37.11 3.63
N THR A 306 13.37 38.31 3.50
CA THR A 306 12.65 38.78 2.31
C THR A 306 13.46 39.86 1.61
N PRO A 307 13.85 39.68 0.33
CA PRO A 307 13.86 38.41 -0.41
C PRO A 307 14.87 37.40 0.18
N HIS A 308 14.76 36.12 -0.20
CA HIS A 308 15.73 35.11 0.21
C HIS A 308 17.07 35.38 -0.50
N PRO A 309 18.21 35.47 0.22
CA PRO A 309 19.47 35.92 -0.37
C PRO A 309 20.05 34.90 -1.34
N ASP A 310 19.95 33.61 -0.98
CA ASP A 310 20.64 32.52 -1.69
C ASP A 310 19.74 31.77 -2.68
N ILE A 311 18.44 32.04 -2.70
CA ILE A 311 17.47 31.29 -3.52
C ILE A 311 16.81 32.26 -4.47
N ARG A 312 17.15 32.10 -5.75
CA ARG A 312 16.52 32.79 -6.88
C ARG A 312 16.00 31.76 -7.87
N ILE A 313 14.78 31.94 -8.34
CA ILE A 313 14.18 31.09 -9.38
C ILE A 313 14.20 31.86 -10.68
N ASN A 314 14.94 31.36 -11.68
CA ASN A 314 15.17 32.04 -12.95
C ASN A 314 15.71 33.48 -12.75
N ASP A 315 16.68 33.63 -11.84
CA ASP A 315 17.30 34.92 -11.46
C ASP A 315 16.37 35.97 -10.82
N HIS A 316 15.12 35.60 -10.51
CA HIS A 316 14.18 36.49 -9.83
C HIS A 316 14.22 36.36 -8.30
N GLU A 317 13.96 37.48 -7.62
CA GLU A 317 13.79 37.53 -6.17
C GLU A 317 12.66 36.59 -5.73
N THR A 318 12.92 35.80 -4.69
CA THR A 318 12.00 34.76 -4.23
C THR A 318 11.78 34.87 -2.72
N VAL A 319 10.53 34.68 -2.28
CA VAL A 319 10.16 34.54 -0.87
C VAL A 319 9.61 33.14 -0.65
N ILE A 320 10.03 32.48 0.42
CA ILE A 320 9.68 31.08 0.68
C ILE A 320 8.81 31.00 1.91
N PHE A 321 7.70 30.25 1.81
CA PHE A 321 6.83 29.93 2.94
C PHE A 321 6.68 28.41 3.06
N ARG A 322 6.63 27.89 4.28
CA ARG A 322 6.41 26.46 4.53
C ARG A 322 5.31 26.25 5.56
N SER A 323 4.44 25.27 5.32
CA SER A 323 3.43 24.90 6.29
C SER A 323 4.08 24.35 7.57
N GLN A 324 3.60 24.78 8.73
CA GLN A 324 4.13 24.33 10.02
C GLN A 324 3.92 22.83 10.24
N VAL A 325 2.77 22.32 9.77
CA VAL A 325 2.40 20.91 9.85
C VAL A 325 2.23 20.30 8.46
N PRO A 326 2.38 18.96 8.31
CA PRO A 326 2.01 18.27 7.08
C PRO A 326 0.52 18.45 6.76
N ILE A 327 0.23 18.72 5.49
CA ILE A 327 -1.11 18.87 4.96
C ILE A 327 -1.45 17.60 4.16
N PRO A 328 -2.59 16.94 4.43
CA PRO A 328 -3.01 15.76 3.67
C PRO A 328 -3.33 16.05 2.20
N TYR A 329 -3.22 15.04 1.34
CA TYR A 329 -3.72 15.14 -0.03
C TYR A 329 -5.25 14.98 -0.08
N PHE A 330 -5.92 15.87 -0.79
CA PHE A 330 -7.39 15.88 -0.88
C PHE A 330 -7.88 15.73 -2.33
N GLU A 331 -9.02 15.06 -2.51
CA GLU A 331 -9.70 14.96 -3.82
C GLU A 331 -10.10 16.33 -4.36
N ARG A 332 -10.61 17.20 -3.48
CA ARG A 332 -10.91 18.59 -3.79
C ARG A 332 -9.71 19.45 -3.35
N PRO A 333 -9.34 20.48 -4.10
CA PRO A 333 -8.30 21.41 -3.66
C PRO A 333 -8.74 22.18 -2.40
N LYS A 334 -7.79 22.43 -1.50
CA LYS A 334 -7.97 23.42 -0.44
C LYS A 334 -8.04 24.81 -1.06
N LEU A 335 -9.03 25.60 -0.63
CA LEU A 335 -9.24 26.99 -1.05
C LEU A 335 -8.92 27.94 0.12
N ASN A 336 -9.09 29.24 -0.12
CA ASN A 336 -8.93 30.31 0.89
C ASN A 336 -7.54 30.42 1.54
N LEU A 337 -6.50 29.87 0.91
CA LEU A 337 -5.11 30.18 1.20
C LEU A 337 -4.74 31.46 0.45
N GLU A 338 -4.68 32.59 1.14
CA GLU A 338 -4.43 33.89 0.53
C GLU A 338 -2.95 34.27 0.63
N LEU A 339 -2.40 34.83 -0.45
CA LEU A 339 -1.13 35.56 -0.41
C LEU A 339 -1.43 37.04 -0.30
N ARG A 340 -0.91 37.70 0.74
CA ARG A 340 -1.17 39.11 1.01
C ARG A 340 0.12 39.90 1.14
N ARG A 341 0.05 41.19 0.80
CA ARG A 341 1.15 42.15 0.96
C ARG A 341 0.89 43.09 2.14
N ASN A 342 1.94 43.35 2.91
CA ASN A 342 1.98 44.32 4.00
C ASN A 342 3.12 45.33 3.73
N PRO A 343 2.95 46.65 3.91
CA PRO A 343 1.75 47.38 4.36
C PRO A 343 0.60 47.40 3.34
N GLY A 344 -0.61 47.66 3.85
CA GLY A 344 -1.83 47.85 3.04
C GLY A 344 -2.74 46.64 2.92
N ASN A 345 -2.37 45.50 3.50
CA ASN A 345 -3.18 44.29 3.61
C ASN A 345 -3.84 43.86 2.29
N ARG A 346 -3.15 44.06 1.16
CA ARG A 346 -3.69 43.81 -0.17
C ARG A 346 -3.59 42.33 -0.50
N VAL A 347 -4.70 41.72 -0.91
CA VAL A 347 -4.72 40.34 -1.43
C VAL A 347 -4.08 40.34 -2.82
N LEU A 348 -3.05 39.53 -2.99
CA LEU A 348 -2.40 39.25 -4.28
C LEU A 348 -3.04 38.02 -4.94
N PHE A 349 -3.31 36.99 -4.14
CA PHE A 349 -4.04 35.78 -4.54
C PHE A 349 -5.05 35.42 -3.46
N SER A 350 -6.30 35.16 -3.85
CA SER A 350 -7.34 34.68 -2.94
C SER A 350 -7.24 33.17 -2.67
N HIS A 351 -6.69 32.42 -3.63
CA HIS A 351 -6.52 30.97 -3.55
C HIS A 351 -5.17 30.58 -4.14
N LEU A 352 -4.22 30.28 -3.27
CA LEU A 352 -2.94 29.72 -3.66
C LEU A 352 -3.12 28.31 -4.27
N PRO A 353 -2.31 27.96 -5.28
CA PRO A 353 -2.39 26.65 -5.91
C PRO A 353 -1.98 25.55 -4.91
N ASN A 354 -2.62 24.40 -5.02
CA ASN A 354 -2.24 23.21 -4.24
C ASN A 354 -1.08 22.47 -4.93
N PRO A 355 -0.33 21.60 -4.24
CA PRO A 355 0.64 20.74 -4.86
C PRO A 355 0.06 19.97 -6.05
N LEU A 356 0.82 19.92 -7.15
CA LEU A 356 0.49 18.99 -8.23
C LEU A 356 0.65 17.56 -7.69
N ARG A 357 -0.33 16.71 -8.02
CA ARG A 357 -0.36 15.33 -7.53
C ARG A 357 0.90 14.57 -7.99
N HIS A 358 1.38 14.80 -9.20
CA HIS A 358 2.55 14.14 -9.77
C HIS A 358 3.89 14.85 -9.48
N SER A 359 3.91 15.92 -8.67
CA SER A 359 5.17 16.56 -8.33
C SER A 359 6.06 15.61 -7.52
N PRO A 360 7.37 15.57 -7.79
CA PRO A 360 8.31 14.84 -6.94
C PRO A 360 8.18 15.32 -5.50
N VAL A 361 7.93 14.40 -4.58
CA VAL A 361 7.98 14.69 -3.14
C VAL A 361 9.44 14.59 -2.70
N LYS A 362 10.01 15.70 -2.24
CA LYS A 362 11.35 15.71 -1.65
C LYS A 362 11.25 15.35 -0.16
N THR A 363 12.38 14.99 0.44
CA THR A 363 12.46 14.82 1.90
C THR A 363 13.40 15.85 2.49
N ASP A 364 12.96 16.55 3.55
CA ASP A 364 13.78 17.49 4.32
C ASP A 364 13.61 17.18 5.80
N GLY A 365 14.70 16.91 6.50
CA GLY A 365 14.65 16.42 7.89
C GLY A 365 13.86 15.11 8.08
N GLY A 366 13.61 14.35 7.01
CA GLY A 366 12.77 13.14 7.01
C GLY A 366 11.30 13.37 6.67
N ASP A 367 10.84 14.63 6.65
CA ASP A 367 9.46 14.98 6.30
C ASP A 367 9.28 15.08 4.77
N PRO A 368 8.19 14.53 4.21
CA PRO A 368 7.84 14.74 2.81
C PRO A 368 7.47 16.21 2.55
N ILE A 369 8.05 16.79 1.49
CA ILE A 369 7.83 18.17 1.06
C ILE A 369 7.25 18.20 -0.36
N SER A 370 6.24 19.04 -0.52
CA SER A 370 5.67 19.42 -1.80
C SER A 370 6.03 20.87 -2.12
N GLU A 371 6.79 21.09 -3.19
CA GLU A 371 7.18 22.43 -3.65
C GLU A 371 6.13 22.99 -4.62
N ILE A 372 5.79 24.27 -4.43
CA ILE A 372 4.75 24.97 -5.20
C ILE A 372 5.32 26.32 -5.62
N TYR A 373 5.36 26.59 -6.93
CA TYR A 373 5.89 27.84 -7.47
C TYR A 373 4.75 28.78 -7.85
N VAL A 374 4.82 30.02 -7.37
CA VAL A 374 3.80 31.05 -7.60
C VAL A 374 4.49 32.30 -8.14
N TYR A 375 4.18 32.66 -9.38
CA TYR A 375 4.79 33.80 -10.07
C TYR A 375 3.88 35.02 -9.96
N ILE A 376 4.45 36.17 -9.56
CA ILE A 376 3.72 37.41 -9.30
C ILE A 376 4.25 38.61 -10.11
#